data_AF-Q9V1Q8-F1
#
_entry.id   AF-Q9V1Q8-F1
#
_cell.length_a   1.000
_cell.length_b   1.000
_cell.length_c   1.000
_cell.angle_alpha   90.00
_cell.angle_beta   90.00
_cell.angle_gamma   90.00
#
_symmetry.space_group_name_H-M   'P 1'
#
loop_
_entity.id
_entity.type
_entity.pdbx_description
1 polymer ?
#
loop_
_entity_poly.entity_id
_entity_poly.type
_entity_poly.pdbx_seq_one_letter_code
_entity_poly.pdbx_strand_id
1 'polypeptide(L)'
;MILERILKPRYIALILEEIPREKGLHIMELPKGTGYEVEVGVEYFVDSTFGKFIYIVKSKDLLILARSDKKLNVKEKEEFLIRNEKGLKRFLISKVSKSEKIKIEGLSLSLAMVAGILFSYFTELEDYMVIIAGIFGVAGKIIEKVFMYYIIGYCKS
;
A
#
# COMPACT_ATOMS: atom_id res chain seq x y z
N MET A 1 2.82 -12.45 -2.84
CA MET A 1 2.27 -13.64 -3.54
C MET A 1 0.96 -14.19 -2.96
N ILE A 2 0.88 -14.59 -1.68
CA ILE A 2 -0.38 -15.14 -1.11
C ILE A 2 -1.47 -14.06 -1.04
N LEU A 3 -1.14 -12.87 -0.51
CA LEU A 3 -2.08 -11.76 -0.42
C LEU A 3 -2.61 -11.31 -1.79
N GLU A 4 -1.74 -11.28 -2.80
CA GLU A 4 -2.12 -10.93 -4.17
C GLU A 4 -3.13 -11.91 -4.77
N ARG A 5 -2.95 -13.22 -4.53
CA ARG A 5 -3.91 -14.25 -4.99
C ARG A 5 -5.27 -14.13 -4.31
N ILE A 6 -5.30 -13.74 -3.03
CA ILE A 6 -6.53 -13.57 -2.25
C ILE A 6 -7.25 -12.28 -2.65
N LEU A 7 -6.52 -11.16 -2.71
CA LEU A 7 -7.09 -9.83 -2.90
C LEU A 7 -7.34 -9.47 -4.36
N LYS A 8 -6.63 -10.12 -5.31
CA LYS A 8 -6.73 -9.90 -6.76
C LYS A 8 -6.68 -8.40 -7.14
N PRO A 9 -5.55 -7.72 -6.88
CA PRO A 9 -5.45 -6.29 -7.10
C PRO A 9 -5.53 -5.87 -8.56
N ARG A 10 -6.23 -4.76 -8.79
CA ARG A 10 -6.33 -4.12 -10.10
C ARG A 10 -5.04 -3.40 -10.47
N TYR A 11 -4.33 -2.85 -9.50
CA TYR A 11 -3.03 -2.21 -9.71
C TYR A 11 -2.02 -2.66 -8.67
N ILE A 12 -0.74 -2.61 -9.06
CA ILE A 12 0.39 -2.90 -8.18
C ILE A 12 1.31 -1.68 -8.25
N ALA A 13 1.53 -1.05 -7.10
CA ALA A 13 2.42 0.10 -7.00
C ALA A 13 3.73 -0.26 -6.30
N LEU A 14 4.83 0.21 -6.86
CA LEU A 14 6.19 -0.14 -6.51
C LEU A 14 6.97 1.14 -6.22
N ILE A 15 7.58 1.21 -5.05
CA ILE A 15 8.47 2.32 -4.69
C ILE A 15 9.89 1.89 -5.04
N LEU A 16 10.51 2.64 -5.95
CA LEU A 16 11.88 2.39 -6.43
C LEU A 16 12.81 3.52 -6.02
N GLU A 17 14.11 3.25 -6.07
CA GLU A 17 15.15 4.28 -5.93
C GLU A 17 15.38 5.02 -7.26
N GLU A 18 15.30 4.31 -8.38
CA GLU A 18 15.47 4.86 -9.73
C GLU A 18 14.51 4.20 -10.73
N ILE A 19 14.10 4.95 -11.76
CA ILE A 19 13.25 4.42 -12.85
C ILE A 19 14.14 3.89 -13.97
N PRO A 20 13.97 2.63 -14.40
CA PRO A 20 14.62 2.15 -15.61
C PRO A 20 14.17 2.95 -16.81
N ARG A 21 15.11 3.36 -17.66
CA ARG A 21 14.80 3.92 -18.99
C ARG A 21 14.42 2.80 -19.96
N GLU A 22 13.36 2.06 -19.64
CA GLU A 22 12.76 1.08 -20.55
C GLU A 22 11.73 1.73 -21.47
N LYS A 23 11.63 1.23 -22.71
CA LYS A 23 10.65 1.71 -23.69
C LYS A 23 9.24 1.25 -23.27
N GLY A 24 8.26 2.13 -23.42
CA GLY A 24 6.85 1.82 -23.16
C GLY A 24 6.34 2.19 -21.75
N LEU A 25 7.18 2.85 -20.93
CA LEU A 25 6.72 3.47 -19.68
C LEU A 25 6.09 4.83 -19.97
N HIS A 26 4.88 5.04 -19.46
CA HIS A 26 4.31 6.39 -19.37
C HIS A 26 4.89 7.07 -18.15
N ILE A 27 5.74 8.07 -18.35
CA ILE A 27 6.46 8.77 -17.27
C ILE A 27 5.89 10.18 -17.14
N MET A 28 5.63 10.60 -15.91
CA MET A 28 5.26 11.95 -15.55
C MET A 28 6.09 12.41 -14.36
N GLU A 29 6.69 13.59 -14.51
CA GLU A 29 7.42 14.26 -13.43
C GLU A 29 6.49 15.25 -12.75
N LEU A 30 6.41 15.17 -11.43
CA LEU A 30 5.64 16.08 -10.60
C LEU A 30 6.62 16.89 -9.72
N PRO A 31 6.41 18.21 -9.60
CA PRO A 31 7.16 19.01 -8.65
C PRO A 31 6.86 18.52 -7.22
N LYS A 32 7.88 18.54 -6.36
CA LYS A 32 7.71 18.11 -4.98
C LYS A 32 7.07 19.23 -4.16
N GLY A 33 5.85 19.02 -3.68
CA GLY A 33 5.11 20.05 -2.94
C GLY A 33 3.92 19.49 -2.17
N THR A 34 3.28 20.35 -1.40
CA THR A 34 1.99 20.11 -0.74
C THR A 34 1.01 21.14 -1.25
N GLY A 35 0.34 20.82 -2.35
CA GLY A 35 -0.58 21.76 -3.00
C GLY A 35 -1.47 21.08 -4.02
N TYR A 36 -2.54 21.78 -4.38
CA TYR A 36 -3.55 21.38 -5.38
C TYR A 36 -2.93 20.90 -6.70
N GLU A 37 -1.82 21.49 -7.13
CA GLU A 37 -1.09 21.11 -8.36
C GLU A 37 -0.63 19.65 -8.36
N VAL A 38 -0.24 19.12 -7.20
CA VAL A 38 0.20 17.74 -7.05
C VAL A 38 -0.99 16.78 -7.16
N GLU A 39 -2.12 17.13 -6.55
CA GLU A 39 -3.34 16.33 -6.61
C GLU A 39 -3.90 16.27 -8.04
N VAL A 40 -3.99 17.42 -8.71
CA VAL A 40 -4.40 17.50 -10.12
C VAL A 40 -3.42 16.74 -11.02
N GLY A 41 -2.11 16.83 -10.76
CA GLY A 41 -1.10 16.07 -11.49
C GLY A 41 -1.27 14.56 -11.33
N VAL A 42 -1.61 14.09 -10.13
CA VAL A 42 -1.93 12.67 -9.87
C VAL A 42 -3.20 12.26 -10.59
N GLU A 43 -4.26 13.07 -10.54
CA GLU A 43 -5.51 12.77 -11.26
C GLU A 43 -5.27 12.66 -12.76
N TYR A 44 -4.58 13.66 -13.33
CA TYR A 44 -4.21 13.66 -14.73
C TYR A 44 -3.36 12.43 -15.09
N PHE A 45 -2.37 12.08 -14.28
CA PHE A 45 -1.56 10.88 -14.49
C PHE A 45 -2.41 9.61 -14.52
N VAL A 46 -3.32 9.43 -13.57
CA VAL A 46 -4.15 8.22 -13.48
C VAL A 46 -5.09 8.11 -14.68
N ASP A 47 -5.66 9.23 -15.12
CA ASP A 47 -6.68 9.29 -16.16
C ASP A 47 -6.07 9.24 -17.59
N SER A 48 -4.84 9.72 -17.77
CA SER A 48 -4.15 9.78 -19.07
C SER A 48 -3.19 8.62 -19.37
N THR A 49 -2.92 7.76 -18.38
CA THR A 49 -2.00 6.63 -18.54
C THR A 49 -2.69 5.29 -18.36
N PHE A 50 -2.11 4.23 -18.93
CA PHE A 50 -2.65 2.88 -18.85
C PHE A 50 -1.63 1.91 -18.28
N GLY A 51 -2.14 0.82 -17.69
CA GLY A 51 -1.34 -0.29 -17.17
C GLY A 51 -1.60 -0.66 -15.72
N LYS A 52 -1.18 -1.88 -15.37
CA LYS A 52 -1.36 -2.48 -14.04
C LYS A 52 -0.28 -2.05 -13.06
N PHE A 53 0.96 -1.85 -13.54
CA PHE A 53 2.12 -1.59 -12.71
C PHE A 53 2.45 -0.12 -12.66
N ILE A 54 2.66 0.38 -11.44
CA ILE A 54 2.84 1.80 -11.15
C ILE A 54 4.11 1.94 -10.36
N TYR A 55 4.97 2.85 -10.77
CA TYR A 55 6.29 3.06 -10.21
C TYR A 55 6.37 4.47 -9.65
N ILE A 56 6.87 4.57 -8.42
CA ILE A 56 7.04 5.84 -7.73
C ILE A 56 8.51 5.96 -7.37
N VAL A 57 9.16 7.00 -7.89
CA VAL A 57 10.53 7.37 -7.52
C VAL A 57 10.52 8.72 -6.85
N LYS A 58 11.11 8.76 -5.66
CA LYS A 58 11.23 9.96 -4.84
C LYS A 58 12.67 10.44 -4.86
N SER A 59 12.92 11.50 -5.62
CA SER A 59 14.19 12.23 -5.55
C SER A 59 14.11 13.39 -4.55
N LYS A 60 15.22 14.11 -4.36
CA LYS A 60 15.28 15.29 -3.46
C LYS A 60 14.29 16.37 -3.90
N ASP A 61 14.21 16.63 -5.20
CA ASP A 61 13.47 17.79 -5.74
C ASP A 61 12.29 17.40 -6.63
N LEU A 62 12.27 16.15 -7.11
CA LEU A 62 11.28 15.65 -8.06
C LEU A 62 10.64 14.37 -7.56
N LEU A 63 9.36 14.21 -7.90
CA LEU A 63 8.65 12.96 -7.79
C LEU A 63 8.34 12.46 -9.19
N ILE A 64 8.76 11.23 -9.50
CA ILE A 64 8.51 10.63 -10.80
C ILE A 64 7.49 9.51 -10.63
N LEU A 65 6.41 9.61 -11.39
CA LEU A 65 5.41 8.57 -11.54
C LEU A 65 5.63 7.90 -12.89
N ALA A 66 5.64 6.58 -12.92
CA ALA A 66 5.63 5.83 -14.16
C ALA A 66 4.60 4.71 -14.15
N ARG A 67 4.07 4.36 -15.33
CA ARG A 67 3.09 3.29 -15.49
C ARG A 67 3.42 2.37 -16.65
N SER A 68 3.16 1.08 -16.47
CA SER A 68 3.41 0.03 -17.46
C SER A 68 2.39 -1.10 -17.35
N ASP A 69 2.16 -1.79 -18.48
CA ASP A 69 1.42 -3.05 -18.53
C ASP A 69 2.23 -4.25 -18.03
N LYS A 70 3.58 -4.16 -18.05
CA LYS A 70 4.49 -5.24 -17.67
C LYS A 70 5.26 -4.89 -16.40
N LYS A 71 5.47 -5.87 -15.53
CA LYS A 71 6.32 -5.72 -14.33
C LYS A 71 7.78 -5.61 -14.79
N LEU A 72 8.40 -4.46 -14.52
CA LEU A 72 9.84 -4.25 -14.64
C LEU A 72 10.60 -5.16 -13.66
N ASN A 73 11.74 -5.68 -14.09
CA ASN A 73 12.63 -6.45 -13.22
C ASN A 73 13.58 -5.52 -12.46
N VAL A 74 13.04 -4.88 -11.42
CA VAL A 74 13.75 -3.87 -10.62
C VAL A 74 13.76 -4.23 -9.16
N LYS A 75 14.79 -3.77 -8.46
CA LYS A 75 14.87 -3.91 -7.01
C LYS A 75 13.88 -2.95 -6.35
N GLU A 76 12.73 -3.49 -5.97
CA GLU A 76 11.66 -2.77 -5.30
C GLU A 76 11.95 -2.58 -3.80
N LYS A 77 11.73 -1.38 -3.29
CA LYS A 77 11.86 -1.08 -1.85
C LYS A 77 10.59 -1.45 -1.10
N GLU A 78 9.44 -1.14 -1.70
CA GLU A 78 8.11 -1.47 -1.16
C GLU A 78 7.14 -1.78 -2.30
N GLU A 79 6.27 -2.77 -2.08
CA GLU A 79 5.16 -3.14 -2.97
C GLU A 79 3.81 -2.90 -2.28
N PHE A 80 2.86 -2.32 -3.01
CA PHE A 80 1.50 -2.04 -2.56
C PHE A 80 0.48 -2.64 -3.52
N LEU A 81 -0.55 -3.26 -2.97
CA LEU A 81 -1.67 -3.84 -3.69
C LEU A 81 -2.84 -2.86 -3.67
N ILE A 82 -3.40 -2.57 -4.83
CA ILE A 82 -4.43 -1.52 -4.98
C ILE A 82 -5.68 -2.11 -5.63
N ARG A 83 -6.83 -1.82 -5.03
CA ARG A 83 -8.13 -2.40 -5.39
C ARG A 83 -8.73 -1.80 -6.65
N ASN A 84 -8.76 -0.49 -6.72
CA ASN A 84 -9.46 0.25 -7.76
C ASN A 84 -8.78 1.60 -7.99
N GLU A 85 -9.29 2.33 -8.98
CA GLU A 85 -8.72 3.61 -9.40
C GLU A 85 -8.85 4.69 -8.31
N LYS A 86 -9.95 4.70 -7.56
CA LYS A 86 -10.11 5.58 -6.39
C LYS A 86 -9.04 5.30 -5.33
N GLY A 87 -8.76 4.02 -5.06
CA GLY A 87 -7.69 3.58 -4.17
C GLY A 87 -6.31 3.96 -4.68
N LEU A 88 -6.11 3.93 -6.00
CA LEU A 88 -4.88 4.40 -6.61
C LEU A 88 -4.66 5.91 -6.41
N LYS A 89 -5.68 6.74 -6.70
CA LYS A 89 -5.60 8.20 -6.50
C LYS A 89 -5.26 8.51 -5.03
N ARG A 90 -5.99 7.91 -4.08
CA ARG A 90 -5.69 8.03 -2.63
C ARG A 90 -4.29 7.57 -2.26
N PHE A 91 -3.83 6.44 -2.80
CA PHE A 91 -2.50 5.92 -2.54
C PHE A 91 -1.42 6.89 -3.04
N LEU A 92 -1.54 7.37 -4.27
CA LEU A 92 -0.61 8.32 -4.84
C LEU A 92 -0.61 9.63 -4.05
N ILE A 93 -1.77 10.20 -3.73
CA ILE A 93 -1.85 11.42 -2.91
C ILE A 93 -1.18 11.21 -1.54
N SER A 94 -1.46 10.12 -0.83
CA SER A 94 -0.84 9.84 0.47
C SER A 94 0.68 9.61 0.40
N LYS A 95 1.20 9.16 -0.74
CA LYS A 95 2.65 8.99 -0.95
C LYS A 95 3.32 10.25 -1.45
N VAL A 96 2.64 11.10 -2.20
CA VAL A 96 3.22 12.30 -2.82
C VAL A 96 3.07 13.51 -1.89
N SER A 97 1.91 13.69 -1.27
CA SER A 97 1.67 14.74 -0.28
C SER A 97 2.24 14.38 1.08
N LYS A 98 2.91 15.34 1.74
CA LYS A 98 3.37 15.18 3.13
C LYS A 98 2.22 15.26 4.15
N SER A 99 1.05 15.80 3.78
CA SER A 99 -0.07 16.04 4.70
C SER A 99 -0.88 14.78 5.03
N GLU A 100 -1.02 13.85 4.08
CA GLU A 100 -1.88 12.67 4.24
C GLU A 100 -1.09 11.39 4.52
N LYS A 101 -0.35 11.36 5.64
CA LYS A 101 0.09 10.07 6.18
C LYS A 101 -1.03 9.48 7.02
N ILE A 102 -1.94 8.75 6.38
CA ILE A 102 -2.87 7.86 7.07
C ILE A 102 -2.04 6.71 7.68
N LYS A 103 -1.55 6.91 8.91
CA LYS A 103 -0.91 5.88 9.72
C LYS A 103 -1.99 5.08 10.44
N ILE A 104 -2.50 4.05 9.78
CA ILE A 104 -3.33 3.03 10.44
C ILE A 104 -2.46 1.86 10.95
N GLU A 105 -1.23 1.75 10.45
CA GLU A 105 -0.29 0.70 10.87
C GLU A 105 0.03 0.79 12.36
N GLY A 106 -0.40 -0.22 13.12
CA GLY A 106 0.04 -0.48 14.51
C GLY A 106 -1.05 -0.43 15.58
N LEU A 107 -2.19 0.22 15.32
CA LEU A 107 -3.29 0.34 16.30
C LEU A 107 -4.09 -0.97 16.41
N SER A 108 -4.11 -1.76 15.34
CA SER A 108 -4.75 -3.08 15.24
C SER A 108 -4.01 -4.19 15.99
N LEU A 109 -2.67 -4.14 16.05
CA LEU A 109 -1.84 -5.23 16.57
C LEU A 109 -1.97 -5.33 18.08
N SER A 110 -1.93 -4.19 18.76
CA SER A 110 -2.18 -4.10 20.20
C SER A 110 -3.62 -4.51 20.52
N LEU A 111 -4.60 -4.08 19.72
CA LEU A 111 -6.00 -4.48 19.90
C LEU A 111 -6.20 -6.00 19.72
N ALA A 112 -5.57 -6.60 18.71
CA ALA A 112 -5.66 -8.03 18.42
C ALA A 112 -4.94 -8.89 19.47
N MET A 113 -3.80 -8.42 20.00
CA MET A 113 -3.12 -9.07 21.11
C MET A 113 -3.96 -9.02 22.39
N VAL A 114 -4.54 -7.87 22.72
CA VAL A 114 -5.43 -7.72 23.88
C VAL A 114 -6.67 -8.61 23.73
N ALA A 115 -7.28 -8.67 22.55
CA ALA A 115 -8.40 -9.56 22.27
C ALA A 115 -8.03 -11.05 22.42
N GLY A 116 -6.84 -11.45 21.95
CA GLY A 116 -6.34 -12.82 22.12
C GLY A 116 -6.11 -13.20 23.59
N ILE A 117 -5.58 -12.27 24.40
CA ILE A 117 -5.40 -12.46 25.84
C ILE A 117 -6.76 -12.60 26.54
N LEU A 118 -7.69 -11.68 26.27
CA LEU A 118 -9.05 -11.74 26.84
C LEU A 118 -9.75 -13.05 26.48
N PHE A 119 -9.64 -13.49 25.23
CA PHE A 119 -10.25 -14.75 24.78
C PHE A 119 -9.68 -15.95 25.54
N SER A 120 -8.35 -16.05 25.68
CA SER A 120 -7.73 -17.15 26.41
C SER A 120 -8.17 -17.23 27.88
N TYR A 121 -8.39 -16.06 28.51
CA TYR A 121 -8.88 -15.95 29.88
C TYR A 121 -10.34 -16.42 30.01
N PHE A 122 -11.22 -16.02 29.09
CA PHE A 122 -12.63 -16.46 29.08
C PHE A 122 -12.82 -17.94 28.77
N THR A 123 -11.86 -18.59 28.13
CA THR A 123 -11.93 -20.01 27.76
C THR A 123 -11.13 -20.94 28.67
N GLU A 124 -10.57 -20.44 29.77
CA GLU A 124 -9.73 -21.21 30.71
C GLU A 124 -8.51 -21.89 30.02
N LEU A 125 -8.00 -21.29 28.94
CA LEU A 125 -6.88 -21.79 28.14
C LEU A 125 -5.59 -21.02 28.42
N GLU A 126 -5.35 -20.70 29.69
CA GLU A 126 -4.23 -19.85 30.13
C GLU A 126 -2.86 -20.40 29.72
N ASP A 127 -2.69 -21.73 29.77
CA ASP A 127 -1.46 -22.43 29.34
C ASP A 127 -1.11 -22.18 27.87
N TYR A 128 -2.11 -21.86 27.04
CA TYR A 128 -1.97 -21.61 25.60
C TYR A 128 -2.06 -20.13 25.25
N MET A 129 -2.16 -19.23 26.23
CA MET A 129 -2.34 -17.78 26.01
C MET A 129 -1.30 -17.19 25.05
N VAL A 130 -0.03 -17.58 25.19
CA VAL A 130 1.05 -17.08 24.32
C VAL A 130 0.87 -17.53 22.88
N ILE A 131 0.44 -18.78 22.67
CA ILE A 131 0.20 -19.35 21.33
C ILE A 131 -1.03 -18.70 20.70
N ILE A 132 -2.11 -18.55 21.46
CA ILE A 132 -3.36 -17.91 21.03
C ILE A 132 -3.10 -16.44 20.68
N ALA A 133 -2.42 -15.69 21.55
CA ALA A 133 -2.04 -14.30 21.28
C ALA A 133 -1.13 -14.17 20.05
N GLY A 134 -0.22 -15.13 19.84
CA GLY A 134 0.60 -15.22 18.64
C GLY A 134 -0.21 -15.40 17.36
N ILE A 135 -1.16 -16.35 17.36
CA ILE A 135 -2.06 -16.61 16.22
C ILE A 135 -2.92 -15.38 15.93
N PHE A 136 -3.53 -14.78 16.94
CA PHE A 136 -4.33 -13.56 16.78
C PHE A 136 -3.50 -12.36 16.36
N GLY A 137 -2.24 -12.26 16.78
CA GLY A 137 -1.32 -11.22 16.32
C GLY A 137 -0.99 -11.36 14.83
N VAL A 138 -0.72 -12.58 14.36
CA VAL A 138 -0.44 -12.84 12.93
C VAL A 138 -1.71 -12.68 12.08
N ALA A 139 -2.83 -13.27 12.52
CA ALA A 139 -4.12 -13.16 11.85
C ALA A 139 -4.59 -11.70 11.82
N GLY A 140 -4.41 -10.96 12.91
CA GLY A 140 -4.75 -9.54 13.01
C GLY A 140 -4.06 -8.68 11.96
N LYS A 141 -2.76 -8.91 11.70
CA LYS A 141 -2.04 -8.20 10.63
C LYS A 141 -2.60 -8.51 9.24
N ILE A 142 -2.98 -9.77 8.99
CA ILE A 142 -3.56 -10.16 7.69
C ILE A 142 -4.95 -9.53 7.53
N ILE A 143 -5.78 -9.62 8.58
CA ILE A 143 -7.13 -9.04 8.60
C ILE A 143 -7.05 -7.53 8.41
N GLU A 144 -6.12 -6.84 9.07
CA GLU A 144 -5.91 -5.41 8.89
C GLU A 144 -5.55 -5.05 7.44
N LYS A 145 -4.62 -5.79 6.81
CA LYS A 145 -4.28 -5.54 5.41
C LYS A 145 -5.49 -5.73 4.50
N VAL A 146 -6.28 -6.78 4.72
CA VAL A 146 -7.53 -7.03 3.99
C VAL A 146 -8.51 -5.87 4.23
N PHE A 147 -8.70 -5.45 5.47
CA PHE A 147 -9.59 -4.37 5.85
C PHE A 147 -9.19 -3.03 5.21
N MET A 148 -7.91 -2.65 5.30
CA MET A 148 -7.36 -1.46 4.64
C MET A 148 -7.58 -1.52 3.13
N TYR A 149 -7.33 -2.68 2.51
CA TYR A 149 -7.54 -2.87 1.09
C TYR A 149 -9.00 -2.66 0.67
N TYR A 150 -9.98 -3.12 1.46
CA TYR A 150 -11.40 -2.96 1.16
C TYR A 150 -11.93 -1.54 1.45
N ILE A 151 -11.46 -0.89 2.51
CA ILE A 151 -11.96 0.42 2.97
C ILE A 151 -11.22 1.59 2.32
N ILE A 152 -9.90 1.58 2.42
CA ILE A 152 -9.05 2.66 1.92
C ILE A 152 -8.85 2.49 0.41
N GLY A 153 -8.69 1.24 -0.03
CA GLY A 153 -8.51 0.87 -1.43
C GLY A 153 -7.08 0.42 -1.76
N TYR A 154 -6.17 0.38 -0.79
CA TYR A 154 -4.81 -0.12 -0.95
C TYR A 154 -4.24 -0.69 0.35
N CYS A 155 -3.27 -1.59 0.25
CA CYS A 155 -2.49 -2.09 1.38
C CYS A 155 -1.05 -2.42 0.96
N LYS A 156 -0.14 -2.53 1.92
CA LYS A 156 1.22 -3.03 1.67
C LYS A 156 1.19 -4.55 1.43
N SER A 157 1.88 -5.03 0.40
CA SER A 157 2.01 -6.46 0.05
C SER A 157 2.58 -7.25 1.24
#